data_AF-A0A0P1I2D2-F1
#
_entry.id   AF-A0A0P1I2D2-F1
#
_cell.length_a   1.000
_cell.length_b   1.000
_cell.length_c   1.000
_cell.angle_alpha   90.00
_cell.angle_beta   90.00
_cell.angle_gamma   90.00
#
_symmetry.space_group_name_H-M   'P 1'
#
loop_
_entity.id
_entity.type
_entity.pdbx_description
1 polymer ?
#
loop_
_entity_poly.entity_id
_entity_poly.type
_entity_poly.pdbx_seq_one_letter_code
_entity_poly.pdbx_strand_id
1 'polypeptide(L)'
;MRAGSQSDIAEGLGAFEGIVTKVIVLSLPDATERRERLPQHLAEFGISAFEWHDAFSPDHPKVQALQEQGLVASFPPCFRCGQKCCDCENNVLIPSQVANFASHLDIWESISQSGQRTLVIEDDVFFHPWTNRVVHRLRKKIQNGSIAFDAQTSMLLRMGWAKSRDHSAFRLFRVKHKDRLSNPCYALTPAFARLLLDRFTRVETTSDIFMHKQVADESNSWTVFPPIASELSWSDGSVDSQIHPKKNRLAFLAAHNRVDEHTEHEQRLRRHVQRMFSRPILCVGHPRTGTGYVAELCTKSGLDIGHETDGADGISSWMFAVDADENPWALDPIARTRRALHWRILIQTVRDPATAIPSIMRENEHAPASYSFRRDHIKSETGIDLDDFNTEAERAIASLCLWAQIIREQKPDFVFRIEHDSEALIDFLHDTGFDVHKEKLDLEPVNAEKLYKGVHYEKPKVADTDWGKIGPVPKKLLQEYCTLYGYTIPAGATK
;
A
#
# COMPACT_ATOMS: atom_id res chain seq x y z
N MET A 1 -17.43 -38.33 46.14
CA MET A 1 -18.01 -38.73 44.84
C MET A 1 -19.07 -37.72 44.41
N ARG A 2 -18.71 -36.84 43.48
CA ARG A 2 -19.53 -36.49 42.31
C ARG A 2 -18.54 -36.31 41.18
N ALA A 3 -18.55 -37.27 40.27
CA ALA A 3 -17.78 -37.24 39.04
C ALA A 3 -18.26 -36.05 38.19
N GLY A 4 -17.34 -35.22 37.75
CA GLY A 4 -17.57 -34.09 36.85
C GLY A 4 -16.61 -34.20 35.67
N SER A 5 -17.22 -34.44 34.51
CA SER A 5 -16.70 -34.50 33.13
C SER A 5 -15.51 -35.41 32.85
N GLN A 6 -15.81 -36.55 32.20
CA GLN A 6 -14.89 -37.16 31.23
C GLN A 6 -14.34 -36.05 30.33
N SER A 7 -13.02 -35.94 30.27
CA SER A 7 -12.33 -35.03 29.38
C SER A 7 -12.67 -35.39 27.94
N ASP A 8 -13.16 -34.43 27.16
CA ASP A 8 -13.11 -34.47 25.70
C ASP A 8 -11.64 -34.58 25.30
N ILE A 9 -11.15 -35.81 25.14
CA ILE A 9 -9.86 -36.06 24.50
C ILE A 9 -10.13 -35.84 23.02
N ALA A 10 -9.84 -34.64 22.54
CA ALA A 10 -9.78 -34.37 21.11
C ALA A 10 -8.63 -35.22 20.53
N GLU A 11 -8.99 -36.36 19.93
CA GLU A 11 -8.06 -37.23 19.24
C GLU A 11 -7.52 -36.54 17.98
N GLY A 12 -6.26 -36.82 17.64
CA GLY A 12 -5.65 -36.30 16.40
C GLY A 12 -5.07 -34.89 16.53
N LEU A 13 -4.89 -34.38 17.75
CA LEU A 13 -4.16 -33.12 18.00
C LEU A 13 -2.67 -33.35 18.27
N GLY A 14 -2.21 -34.61 18.23
CA GLY A 14 -0.82 -35.01 18.31
C GLY A 14 -0.12 -34.50 19.57
N ALA A 15 1.00 -33.80 19.37
CA ALA A 15 1.78 -33.24 20.48
C ALA A 15 0.99 -32.28 21.38
N PHE A 16 -0.10 -31.68 20.89
CA PHE A 16 -0.88 -30.67 21.60
C PHE A 16 -2.07 -31.22 22.39
N GLU A 17 -2.32 -32.53 22.32
CA GLU A 17 -3.36 -33.19 23.12
C GLU A 17 -3.19 -32.85 24.61
N GLY A 18 -4.31 -32.58 25.29
CA GLY A 18 -4.31 -32.17 26.70
C GLY A 18 -3.83 -30.75 27.00
N ILE A 19 -3.42 -29.97 25.99
CA ILE A 19 -3.17 -28.53 26.10
C ILE A 19 -4.31 -27.75 25.45
N VAL A 20 -4.58 -28.06 24.18
CA VAL A 20 -5.65 -27.46 23.38
C VAL A 20 -6.70 -28.54 23.06
N THR A 21 -7.89 -28.09 22.67
CA THR A 21 -9.02 -28.94 22.25
C THR A 21 -9.41 -28.69 20.80
N LYS A 22 -8.80 -27.69 20.15
CA LYS A 22 -9.04 -27.32 18.76
C LYS A 22 -7.78 -26.77 18.11
N VAL A 23 -7.61 -27.03 16.82
CA VAL A 23 -6.57 -26.44 15.97
C VAL A 23 -7.25 -25.74 14.80
N ILE A 24 -6.97 -24.45 14.62
CA ILE A 24 -7.41 -23.65 13.49
C ILE A 24 -6.20 -23.32 12.64
N VAL A 25 -6.30 -23.54 11.34
CA VAL A 25 -5.32 -23.10 10.36
C VAL A 25 -5.90 -21.96 9.53
N LEU A 26 -5.27 -20.79 9.60
CA LEU A 26 -5.62 -19.62 8.80
C LEU A 26 -4.92 -19.68 7.44
N SER A 27 -5.69 -19.61 6.35
CA SER A 27 -5.15 -19.67 4.98
C SER A 27 -6.11 -19.02 4.00
N LEU A 28 -5.61 -18.35 2.95
CA LEU A 28 -6.48 -17.92 1.86
C LEU A 28 -7.01 -19.16 1.09
N PRO A 29 -8.28 -19.15 0.61
CA PRO A 29 -8.85 -20.28 -0.15
C PRO A 29 -8.05 -20.68 -1.39
N ASP A 30 -7.42 -19.70 -2.06
CA ASP A 30 -6.63 -19.85 -3.28
C ASP A 30 -5.13 -20.15 -3.00
N ALA A 31 -4.75 -20.33 -1.74
CA ALA A 31 -3.39 -20.65 -1.32
C ALA A 31 -3.01 -22.13 -1.58
N THR A 32 -3.22 -22.63 -2.80
CA THR A 32 -3.18 -24.07 -3.13
C THR A 32 -1.89 -24.75 -2.66
N GLU A 33 -0.71 -24.20 -2.98
CA GLU A 33 0.58 -24.76 -2.55
C GLU A 33 0.68 -24.87 -1.01
N ARG A 34 0.20 -23.87 -0.29
CA ARG A 34 0.24 -23.84 1.19
C ARG A 34 -0.74 -24.85 1.78
N ARG A 35 -1.96 -24.92 1.24
CA ARG A 35 -3.03 -25.85 1.65
C ARG A 35 -2.72 -27.31 1.35
N GLU A 36 -1.94 -27.59 0.30
CA GLU A 36 -1.47 -28.94 -0.04
C GLU A 36 -0.29 -29.39 0.85
N ARG A 37 0.67 -28.50 1.10
CA ARG A 37 1.88 -28.79 1.90
C ARG A 37 1.57 -29.01 3.37
N LEU A 38 0.78 -28.11 3.96
CA LEU A 38 0.66 -28.03 5.41
C LEU A 38 0.10 -29.30 6.07
N PRO A 39 -0.95 -29.97 5.55
CA PRO A 39 -1.47 -31.19 6.17
C PRO A 39 -0.41 -32.29 6.32
N GLN A 40 0.46 -32.44 5.33
CA GLN A 40 1.58 -33.40 5.39
C GLN A 40 2.56 -33.03 6.50
N HIS A 41 2.94 -31.75 6.55
CA HIS A 41 3.82 -31.22 7.61
C HIS A 41 3.22 -31.39 9.01
N LEU A 42 1.92 -31.15 9.19
CA LEU A 42 1.22 -31.32 10.46
C LEU A 42 1.16 -32.80 10.91
N ALA A 43 0.98 -33.72 9.96
CA ALA A 43 0.94 -35.15 10.23
C ALA A 43 2.26 -35.67 10.84
N GLU A 44 3.41 -35.08 10.51
CA GLU A 44 4.72 -35.40 11.13
C GLU A 44 4.73 -35.19 12.65
N PHE A 45 3.85 -34.32 13.16
CA PHE A 45 3.70 -34.00 14.58
C PHE A 45 2.45 -34.65 15.20
N GLY A 46 1.81 -35.57 14.46
CA GLY A 46 0.61 -36.28 14.86
C GLY A 46 -0.67 -35.45 14.81
N ILE A 47 -0.65 -34.29 14.15
CA ILE A 47 -1.83 -33.42 14.01
C ILE A 47 -2.55 -33.83 12.73
N SER A 48 -3.70 -34.48 12.89
CA SER A 48 -4.60 -34.88 11.80
C SER A 48 -5.98 -34.23 11.91
N ALA A 49 -6.36 -33.75 13.09
CA ALA A 49 -7.60 -33.03 13.33
C ALA A 49 -7.33 -31.53 13.43
N PHE A 50 -7.76 -30.78 12.41
CA PHE A 50 -7.74 -29.32 12.40
C PHE A 50 -8.84 -28.79 11.48
N GLU A 51 -9.18 -27.52 11.66
CA GLU A 51 -10.14 -26.81 10.81
C GLU A 51 -9.42 -25.73 10.00
N TRP A 52 -9.76 -25.65 8.71
CA TRP A 52 -9.39 -24.49 7.91
C TRP A 52 -10.28 -23.31 8.30
N HIS A 53 -9.66 -22.16 8.52
CA HIS A 53 -10.33 -20.87 8.54
C HIS A 53 -9.93 -20.14 7.26
N ASP A 54 -10.92 -19.90 6.40
CA ASP A 54 -10.73 -19.19 5.15
C ASP A 54 -10.44 -17.72 5.45
N ALA A 55 -9.18 -17.34 5.26
CA ALA A 55 -8.73 -15.97 5.42
C ALA A 55 -9.46 -15.05 4.43
N PHE A 56 -9.69 -13.80 4.85
CA PHE A 56 -10.26 -12.79 3.99
C PHE A 56 -9.21 -12.23 3.04
N SER A 57 -9.61 -12.03 1.78
CA SER A 57 -8.90 -11.23 0.80
C SER A 57 -9.19 -9.73 1.01
N PRO A 58 -8.37 -8.83 0.43
CA PRO A 58 -8.59 -7.38 0.52
C PRO A 58 -9.97 -6.88 0.06
N ASP A 59 -10.58 -7.57 -0.90
CA ASP A 59 -11.88 -7.26 -1.49
C ASP A 59 -13.06 -7.93 -0.76
N HIS A 60 -12.79 -8.69 0.30
CA HIS A 60 -13.85 -9.37 1.06
C HIS A 60 -14.81 -8.35 1.71
N PRO A 61 -16.14 -8.60 1.74
CA PRO A 61 -17.12 -7.66 2.26
C PRO A 61 -16.87 -7.21 3.71
N LYS A 62 -16.37 -8.09 4.58
CA LYS A 62 -16.00 -7.72 5.96
C LYS A 62 -14.83 -6.73 6.03
N VAL A 63 -13.89 -6.78 5.07
CA VAL A 63 -12.75 -5.86 4.98
C VAL A 63 -13.22 -4.50 4.48
N GLN A 64 -14.07 -4.48 3.45
CA GLN A 64 -14.71 -3.27 2.94
C GLN A 64 -15.53 -2.57 4.04
N ALA A 65 -16.31 -3.33 4.80
CA ALA A 65 -17.09 -2.79 5.92
C ALA A 65 -16.23 -2.07 6.97
N LEU A 66 -15.04 -2.58 7.30
CA LEU A 66 -14.12 -1.89 8.21
C LEU A 66 -13.66 -0.54 7.64
N GLN A 67 -13.40 -0.47 6.34
CA GLN A 67 -13.00 0.76 5.67
C GLN A 67 -14.14 1.77 5.60
N GLU A 68 -15.32 1.35 5.16
CA GLU A 68 -16.53 2.17 5.02
C GLU A 68 -17.00 2.75 6.36
N GLN A 69 -16.82 2.01 7.45
CA GLN A 69 -17.16 2.45 8.80
C GLN A 69 -16.07 3.33 9.45
N GLY A 70 -14.96 3.60 8.76
CA GLY A 70 -13.85 4.39 9.31
C GLY A 70 -13.08 3.68 10.44
N LEU A 71 -13.18 2.35 10.50
CA LEU A 71 -12.51 1.52 11.51
C LEU A 71 -11.09 1.11 11.11
N VAL A 72 -10.53 1.69 10.05
CA VAL A 72 -9.14 1.48 9.63
C VAL A 72 -8.38 2.80 9.71
N ALA A 73 -7.22 2.80 10.35
CA ALA A 73 -6.35 3.97 10.38
C ALA A 73 -5.82 4.28 8.97
N SER A 74 -6.00 5.52 8.52
CA SER A 74 -5.41 6.02 7.29
C SER A 74 -4.11 6.78 7.56
N PHE A 75 -3.21 6.76 6.58
CA PHE A 75 -2.06 7.67 6.58
C PHE A 75 -2.50 9.02 6.00
N PRO A 76 -2.06 10.15 6.57
CA PRO A 76 -1.29 10.32 7.82
C PRO A 76 -2.18 10.35 9.09
N PRO A 77 -1.65 10.02 10.27
CA PRO A 77 -0.23 9.78 10.58
C PRO A 77 0.23 8.34 10.31
N CYS A 78 1.55 8.11 10.45
CA CYS A 78 2.14 6.78 10.46
C CYS A 78 1.53 5.91 11.57
N PHE A 79 0.98 4.75 11.22
CA PHE A 79 0.36 3.85 12.19
C PHE A 79 1.36 3.24 13.20
N ARG A 80 2.67 3.32 12.92
CA ARG A 80 3.72 2.81 13.82
C ARG A 80 4.19 3.82 14.86
N CYS A 81 4.39 5.07 14.47
CA CYS A 81 5.02 6.09 15.34
C CYS A 81 4.15 7.34 15.58
N GLY A 82 2.99 7.44 14.93
CA GLY A 82 2.09 8.59 15.08
C GLY A 82 2.56 9.88 14.40
N GLN A 83 3.71 9.87 13.72
CA GLN A 83 4.25 11.04 13.03
C GLN A 83 3.72 11.15 11.60
N LYS A 84 3.52 12.38 11.11
CA LYS A 84 3.15 12.64 9.70
C LYS A 84 4.31 12.40 8.73
N CYS A 85 5.53 12.72 9.17
CA CYS A 85 6.77 12.51 8.43
C CYS A 85 7.69 11.61 9.26
N CYS A 86 8.09 10.46 8.73
CA CYS A 86 8.95 9.49 9.43
C CYS A 86 9.70 8.58 8.47
N ASP A 87 10.70 7.87 9.01
CA ASP A 87 11.50 6.85 8.31
C ASP A 87 11.07 5.40 8.58
N CYS A 88 9.87 5.19 9.10
CA CYS A 88 9.32 3.84 9.20
C CYS A 88 9.19 3.21 7.80
N GLU A 89 9.83 2.05 7.60
CA GLU A 89 9.77 1.31 6.32
C GLU A 89 8.36 0.92 5.90
N ASN A 90 7.48 0.71 6.89
CA ASN A 90 6.07 0.45 6.70
C ASN A 90 5.27 1.41 7.59
N ASN A 91 4.61 2.40 7.01
CA ASN A 91 3.94 3.47 7.73
C ASN A 91 2.45 3.63 7.40
N VAL A 92 1.91 2.80 6.51
CA VAL A 92 0.50 2.76 6.14
C VAL A 92 -0.01 1.33 6.26
N LEU A 93 -1.26 1.16 6.70
CA LEU A 93 -1.91 -0.15 6.69
C LEU A 93 -2.32 -0.48 5.25
N ILE A 94 -1.67 -1.48 4.66
CA ILE A 94 -2.04 -1.96 3.32
C ILE A 94 -3.29 -2.85 3.39
N PRO A 95 -4.07 -2.98 2.29
CA PRO A 95 -5.30 -3.76 2.29
C PRO A 95 -5.14 -5.20 2.80
N SER A 96 -4.07 -5.90 2.43
CA SER A 96 -3.79 -7.26 2.92
C SER A 96 -3.54 -7.34 4.43
N GLN A 97 -3.00 -6.30 5.06
CA GLN A 97 -2.84 -6.25 6.52
C GLN A 97 -4.18 -6.07 7.22
N VAL A 98 -5.07 -5.24 6.66
CA VAL A 98 -6.45 -5.09 7.16
C VAL A 98 -7.20 -6.41 7.01
N ALA A 99 -7.04 -7.09 5.88
CA ALA A 99 -7.67 -8.39 5.62
C ALA A 99 -7.18 -9.49 6.58
N ASN A 100 -5.88 -9.55 6.85
CA ASN A 100 -5.34 -10.43 7.89
C ASN A 100 -5.92 -10.10 9.28
N PHE A 101 -6.00 -8.82 9.64
CA PHE A 101 -6.60 -8.41 10.92
C PHE A 101 -8.08 -8.83 11.01
N ALA A 102 -8.86 -8.60 9.98
CA ALA A 102 -10.26 -8.99 9.91
C ALA A 102 -10.44 -10.51 10.02
N SER A 103 -9.54 -11.29 9.42
CA SER A 103 -9.54 -12.75 9.53
C SER A 103 -9.29 -13.20 10.98
N HIS A 104 -8.36 -12.54 11.68
CA HIS A 104 -8.10 -12.81 13.08
C HIS A 104 -9.27 -12.40 14.00
N LEU A 105 -9.96 -11.30 13.72
CA LEU A 105 -11.19 -10.93 14.45
C LEU A 105 -12.24 -12.03 14.37
N ASP A 106 -12.43 -12.61 13.19
CA ASP A 106 -13.38 -13.70 12.96
C ASP A 106 -12.97 -14.98 13.70
N ILE A 107 -11.67 -15.32 13.69
CA ILE A 107 -11.11 -16.41 14.50
C ILE A 107 -11.35 -16.16 16.00
N TRP A 108 -11.09 -14.96 16.50
CA TRP A 108 -11.27 -14.64 17.92
C TRP A 108 -12.74 -14.70 18.32
N GLU A 109 -13.66 -14.24 17.48
CA GLU A 109 -15.09 -14.39 17.67
C GLU A 109 -15.49 -15.86 17.80
N SER A 110 -15.06 -16.70 16.86
CA SER A 110 -15.30 -18.16 16.89
C SER A 110 -14.75 -18.81 18.17
N ILE A 111 -13.50 -18.51 18.54
CA ILE A 111 -12.88 -19.08 19.76
C ILE A 111 -13.62 -18.61 21.01
N SER A 112 -14.02 -17.34 21.08
CA SER A 112 -14.70 -16.75 22.24
C SER A 112 -16.02 -17.45 22.58
N GLN A 113 -16.72 -17.95 21.55
CA GLN A 113 -18.02 -18.60 21.65
C GLN A 113 -17.92 -20.13 21.80
N SER A 114 -16.79 -20.72 21.42
CA SER A 114 -16.61 -22.19 21.39
C SER A 114 -16.45 -22.86 22.75
N GLY A 115 -15.96 -22.15 23.76
CA GLY A 115 -15.50 -22.75 25.02
C GLY A 115 -14.22 -23.60 24.89
N GLN A 116 -13.61 -23.67 23.70
CA GLN A 116 -12.47 -24.52 23.38
C GLN A 116 -11.16 -23.73 23.46
N ARG A 117 -10.12 -24.37 24.03
CA ARG A 117 -8.75 -23.84 23.99
C ARG A 117 -8.18 -24.15 22.63
N THR A 118 -7.66 -23.16 21.95
CA THR A 118 -7.40 -23.26 20.51
C THR A 118 -5.96 -22.93 20.19
N LEU A 119 -5.34 -23.80 19.41
CA LEU A 119 -4.10 -23.52 18.70
C LEU A 119 -4.45 -22.86 17.37
N VAL A 120 -3.88 -21.69 17.10
CA VAL A 120 -4.00 -21.01 15.80
C VAL A 120 -2.65 -21.07 15.10
N ILE A 121 -2.70 -21.45 13.83
CA ILE A 121 -1.55 -21.68 12.95
C ILE A 121 -1.76 -20.93 11.65
N GLU A 122 -0.72 -20.28 11.12
CA GLU A 122 -0.71 -19.76 9.74
C GLU A 122 -0.20 -20.84 8.77
N ASP A 123 -0.65 -20.79 7.53
CA ASP A 123 -0.40 -21.84 6.52
C ASP A 123 1.04 -21.92 5.99
N ASP A 124 1.88 -20.92 6.25
CA ASP A 124 3.33 -20.98 6.00
C ASP A 124 4.16 -21.38 7.24
N VAL A 125 3.52 -21.94 8.26
CA VAL A 125 4.24 -22.46 9.43
C VAL A 125 5.18 -23.60 9.07
N PHE A 126 6.28 -23.66 9.81
CA PHE A 126 7.21 -24.78 9.89
C PHE A 126 7.46 -25.11 11.36
N PHE A 127 6.94 -26.25 11.81
CA PHE A 127 7.29 -26.84 13.10
C PHE A 127 8.69 -27.45 13.09
N HIS A 128 9.46 -27.18 14.14
CA HIS A 128 10.83 -27.65 14.29
C HIS A 128 10.90 -29.05 14.91
N PRO A 129 11.99 -29.82 14.70
CA PRO A 129 12.10 -31.20 15.20
C PRO A 129 11.97 -31.37 16.72
N TRP A 130 12.20 -30.31 17.50
CA TRP A 130 12.06 -30.35 18.97
C TRP A 130 10.64 -30.04 19.48
N THR A 131 9.67 -29.81 18.60
CA THR A 131 8.28 -29.45 18.95
C THR A 131 7.68 -30.40 19.97
N ASN A 132 7.67 -31.71 19.69
CA ASN A 132 7.08 -32.72 20.57
C ASN A 132 7.67 -32.66 21.99
N ARG A 133 8.99 -32.46 22.09
CA ARG A 133 9.67 -32.37 23.39
C ARG A 133 9.28 -31.11 24.17
N VAL A 134 9.20 -29.97 23.48
CA VAL A 134 8.85 -28.68 24.10
C VAL A 134 7.39 -28.68 24.54
N VAL A 135 6.49 -29.12 23.68
CA VAL A 135 5.05 -29.19 23.97
C VAL A 135 4.79 -30.18 25.11
N HIS A 136 5.49 -31.32 25.17
CA HIS A 136 5.40 -32.23 26.32
C HIS A 136 5.79 -31.56 27.66
N ARG A 137 6.85 -30.74 27.67
CA ARG A 137 7.26 -29.99 28.87
C ARG A 137 6.29 -28.87 29.23
N LEU A 138 5.72 -28.21 28.23
CA LEU A 138 4.67 -27.22 28.42
C LEU A 138 3.41 -27.84 29.03
N ARG A 139 2.97 -29.00 28.51
CA ARG A 139 1.84 -29.76 29.06
C ARG A 139 2.03 -30.04 30.55
N LYS A 140 3.23 -30.49 30.96
CA LYS A 140 3.55 -30.72 32.39
C LYS A 140 3.41 -29.46 33.24
N LYS A 141 3.81 -28.29 32.72
CA LYS A 141 3.63 -26.99 33.42
C LYS A 141 2.17 -26.56 33.53
N ILE A 142 1.32 -26.93 32.57
CA ILE A 142 -0.11 -26.66 32.65
C ILE A 142 -0.78 -27.63 33.63
N GLN A 143 -0.51 -28.92 33.49
CA GLN A 143 -1.09 -29.98 34.34
C GLN A 143 -0.71 -29.84 35.82
N ASN A 144 0.47 -29.32 36.14
CA ASN A 144 0.88 -29.08 37.52
C ASN A 144 0.46 -27.69 38.06
N GLY A 145 -0.30 -26.91 37.30
CA GLY A 145 -0.81 -25.60 37.70
C GLY A 145 0.19 -24.45 37.63
N SER A 146 1.41 -24.65 37.09
CA SER A 146 2.37 -23.54 36.91
C SER A 146 1.91 -22.52 35.86
N ILE A 147 1.04 -22.93 34.95
CA ILE A 147 0.43 -22.09 33.91
C ILE A 147 -1.07 -22.39 33.91
N ALA A 148 -1.89 -21.40 34.26
CA ALA A 148 -3.34 -21.51 34.17
C ALA A 148 -3.77 -21.33 32.69
N PHE A 149 -4.16 -22.44 32.07
CA PHE A 149 -4.60 -22.50 30.67
C PHE A 149 -5.90 -23.31 30.55
N ASP A 150 -6.93 -22.82 31.24
CA ASP A 150 -8.32 -23.30 31.17
C ASP A 150 -9.19 -22.28 30.42
N ALA A 151 -10.44 -22.65 30.11
CA ALA A 151 -11.29 -21.83 29.25
C ALA A 151 -11.70 -20.47 29.85
N GLN A 152 -11.70 -20.35 31.20
CA GLN A 152 -12.14 -19.15 31.92
C GLN A 152 -11.00 -18.20 32.25
N THR A 153 -9.76 -18.70 32.33
CA THR A 153 -8.58 -17.87 32.54
C THR A 153 -8.15 -17.21 31.24
N SER A 154 -8.05 -15.88 31.22
CA SER A 154 -7.50 -15.13 30.07
C SER A 154 -6.00 -15.42 29.93
N MET A 155 -5.65 -16.27 28.97
CA MET A 155 -4.27 -16.69 28.73
C MET A 155 -3.94 -16.88 27.25
N LEU A 156 -2.76 -16.38 26.86
CA LEU A 156 -2.10 -16.53 25.57
C LEU A 156 -0.76 -17.27 25.71
N LEU A 157 -0.50 -18.25 24.83
CA LEU A 157 0.76 -18.94 24.69
C LEU A 157 1.41 -18.58 23.35
N ARG A 158 2.56 -17.90 23.41
CA ARG A 158 3.37 -17.52 22.24
C ARG A 158 4.37 -18.62 21.91
N MET A 159 4.28 -19.20 20.71
CA MET A 159 4.96 -20.48 20.41
C MET A 159 5.77 -20.52 19.12
N GLY A 160 5.49 -19.68 18.12
CA GLY A 160 6.31 -19.55 16.92
C GLY A 160 6.59 -18.11 16.56
N TRP A 161 7.68 -17.83 15.82
CA TRP A 161 8.00 -16.51 15.24
C TRP A 161 9.11 -16.66 14.19
N ALA A 162 9.48 -15.57 13.51
CA ALA A 162 10.59 -15.55 12.55
C ALA A 162 11.84 -16.32 13.03
N LYS A 163 12.39 -17.18 12.15
CA LYS A 163 13.56 -18.02 12.45
C LYS A 163 14.73 -17.15 12.93
N SER A 164 15.33 -17.56 14.04
CA SER A 164 16.34 -16.78 14.76
C SER A 164 17.13 -17.67 15.71
N ARG A 165 18.15 -17.13 16.37
CA ARG A 165 18.98 -17.84 17.37
C ARG A 165 18.19 -18.52 18.49
N ASP A 166 16.97 -18.05 18.78
CA ASP A 166 16.11 -18.66 19.80
C ASP A 166 15.74 -20.11 19.44
N HIS A 167 15.63 -20.41 18.13
CA HIS A 167 15.36 -21.75 17.61
C HIS A 167 16.55 -22.69 17.83
N SER A 168 17.78 -22.16 17.80
CA SER A 168 19.00 -22.95 18.03
C SER A 168 19.19 -23.36 19.49
N ALA A 169 18.49 -22.74 20.44
CA ALA A 169 18.58 -23.03 21.88
C ALA A 169 17.75 -24.25 22.31
N PHE A 170 17.61 -25.25 21.43
CA PHE A 170 16.57 -26.26 21.54
C PHE A 170 16.61 -27.08 22.85
N ARG A 171 17.80 -27.21 23.46
CA ARG A 171 18.03 -27.98 24.71
C ARG A 171 17.46 -27.32 25.97
N LEU A 172 17.20 -26.02 25.97
CA LEU A 172 16.84 -25.25 27.17
C LEU A 172 15.36 -24.85 27.18
N PHE A 173 14.49 -25.77 27.60
CA PHE A 173 13.08 -25.45 27.79
C PHE A 173 12.89 -24.44 28.91
N ARG A 174 12.14 -23.38 28.64
CA ARG A 174 11.68 -22.41 29.64
C ARG A 174 10.44 -21.68 29.15
N VAL A 175 9.68 -21.12 30.09
CA VAL A 175 8.59 -20.18 29.80
C VAL A 175 8.94 -18.85 30.46
N LYS A 176 8.63 -17.74 29.79
CA LYS A 176 8.88 -16.38 30.30
C LYS A 176 7.77 -15.44 29.88
N HIS A 177 7.55 -14.38 30.65
CA HIS A 177 6.85 -13.19 30.18
C HIS A 177 7.84 -12.39 29.34
N LYS A 178 7.70 -12.48 28.02
CA LYS A 178 8.54 -11.77 27.07
C LYS A 178 7.76 -11.60 25.78
N ASP A 179 7.71 -10.38 25.29
CA ASP A 179 6.97 -10.10 24.06
C ASP A 179 7.66 -10.73 22.86
N ARG A 180 6.87 -11.52 22.13
CA ARG A 180 7.19 -12.07 20.81
C ARG A 180 5.96 -11.93 19.94
N LEU A 181 6.15 -11.51 18.69
CA LEU A 181 5.08 -11.51 17.70
C LEU A 181 4.98 -12.95 17.18
N SER A 182 3.92 -13.66 17.58
CA SER A 182 3.80 -15.11 17.45
C SER A 182 2.78 -15.58 16.42
N ASN A 183 2.63 -14.80 15.35
CA ASN A 183 1.68 -14.96 14.25
C ASN A 183 1.68 -16.39 13.69
N PRO A 184 2.84 -17.02 13.41
CA PRO A 184 2.84 -18.32 12.74
C PRO A 184 2.24 -19.43 13.60
N CYS A 185 2.30 -19.29 14.93
CA CYS A 185 1.77 -20.28 15.86
C CYS A 185 1.62 -19.72 17.28
N TYR A 186 0.38 -19.68 17.75
CA TYR A 186 0.03 -19.31 19.12
C TYR A 186 -1.19 -20.11 19.61
N ALA A 187 -1.37 -20.22 20.92
CA ALA A 187 -2.57 -20.82 21.49
C ALA A 187 -3.22 -19.87 22.48
N LEU A 188 -4.54 -19.84 22.51
CA LEU A 188 -5.29 -18.99 23.41
C LEU A 188 -6.53 -19.68 23.99
N THR A 189 -7.02 -19.08 25.06
CA THR A 189 -8.24 -19.47 25.76
C THR A 189 -9.43 -18.62 25.27
N PRO A 190 -10.67 -19.12 25.33
CA PRO A 190 -11.86 -18.32 25.04
C PRO A 190 -11.95 -17.02 25.84
N ALA A 191 -11.48 -17.01 27.09
CA ALA A 191 -11.40 -15.79 27.89
C ALA A 191 -10.44 -14.74 27.30
N PHE A 192 -9.29 -15.17 26.76
CA PHE A 192 -8.37 -14.26 26.08
C PHE A 192 -8.93 -13.79 24.72
N ALA A 193 -9.64 -14.66 23.99
CA ALA A 193 -10.34 -14.27 22.77
C ALA A 193 -11.37 -13.17 23.03
N ARG A 194 -12.18 -13.30 24.09
CA ARG A 194 -13.12 -12.25 24.53
C ARG A 194 -12.40 -10.96 24.87
N LEU A 195 -11.29 -11.04 25.61
CA LEU A 195 -10.48 -9.86 25.92
C LEU A 195 -9.97 -9.13 24.67
N LEU A 196 -9.57 -9.86 23.62
CA LEU A 196 -9.16 -9.26 22.34
C LEU A 196 -10.32 -8.49 21.69
N LEU A 197 -11.51 -9.09 21.65
CA LEU A 197 -12.71 -8.47 21.08
C LEU A 197 -13.17 -7.25 21.89
N ASP A 198 -13.18 -7.35 23.22
CA ASP A 198 -13.55 -6.26 24.13
C ASP A 198 -12.60 -5.05 24.01
N ARG A 199 -11.34 -5.29 23.62
CA ARG A 199 -10.31 -4.24 23.44
C ARG A 199 -10.24 -3.72 22.00
N PHE A 200 -10.86 -4.40 21.05
CA PHE A 200 -10.86 -3.96 19.66
C PHE A 200 -11.77 -2.74 19.50
N THR A 201 -11.23 -1.68 18.90
CA THR A 201 -11.98 -0.46 18.58
C THR A 201 -11.88 -0.15 17.09
N ARG A 202 -10.67 -0.25 16.53
CA ARG A 202 -10.35 -0.09 15.11
C ARG A 202 -9.00 -0.73 14.79
N VAL A 203 -8.73 -0.95 13.51
CA VAL A 203 -7.47 -1.43 12.96
C VAL A 203 -6.48 -0.26 12.89
N GLU A 204 -5.71 -0.06 13.96
CA GLU A 204 -4.65 0.97 14.03
C GLU A 204 -3.23 0.39 13.92
N THR A 205 -3.14 -0.93 13.88
CA THR A 205 -1.88 -1.65 13.78
C THR A 205 -2.14 -3.03 13.18
N THR A 206 -1.09 -3.81 12.99
CA THR A 206 -1.20 -5.19 12.52
C THR A 206 -1.73 -6.12 13.64
N SER A 207 -2.42 -7.19 13.28
CA SER A 207 -3.09 -8.13 14.19
C SER A 207 -2.16 -8.65 15.29
N ASP A 208 -0.91 -8.87 14.92
CA ASP A 208 0.15 -9.35 15.79
C ASP A 208 0.60 -8.35 16.85
N ILE A 209 0.78 -7.08 16.48
CA ILE A 209 1.11 -6.00 17.42
C ILE A 209 -0.06 -5.81 18.38
N PHE A 210 -1.29 -5.78 17.87
CA PHE A 210 -2.49 -5.66 18.69
C PHE A 210 -2.57 -6.78 19.73
N MET A 211 -2.55 -8.04 19.28
CA MET A 211 -2.67 -9.19 20.16
C MET A 211 -1.47 -9.33 21.11
N HIS A 212 -0.24 -9.28 20.60
CA HIS A 212 0.93 -9.67 21.38
C HIS A 212 1.59 -8.53 22.16
N LYS A 213 1.31 -7.26 21.86
CA LYS A 213 1.91 -6.12 22.56
C LYS A 213 0.91 -5.18 23.21
N GLN A 214 -0.28 -5.01 22.63
CA GLN A 214 -1.26 -4.05 23.16
C GLN A 214 -2.25 -4.71 24.13
N VAL A 215 -2.66 -5.95 23.86
CA VAL A 215 -3.61 -6.70 24.71
C VAL A 215 -2.91 -7.67 25.66
N ALA A 216 -1.88 -8.38 25.18
CA ALA A 216 -1.13 -9.30 26.01
C ALA A 216 -0.12 -8.58 26.91
N ASP A 217 -0.05 -8.99 28.18
CA ASP A 217 0.87 -8.51 29.20
C ASP A 217 1.40 -9.68 30.06
N GLU A 218 2.13 -9.37 31.14
CA GLU A 218 2.70 -10.41 32.03
C GLU A 218 1.64 -11.21 32.79
N SER A 219 0.42 -10.69 32.97
CA SER A 219 -0.65 -11.36 33.71
C SER A 219 -1.38 -12.42 32.87
N ASN A 220 -1.42 -12.24 31.55
CA ASN A 220 -2.27 -13.02 30.65
C ASN A 220 -1.50 -13.70 29.50
N SER A 221 -0.17 -13.76 29.58
CA SER A 221 0.62 -14.34 28.51
C SER A 221 1.93 -15.02 28.93
N TRP A 222 2.25 -16.13 28.26
CA TRP A 222 3.53 -16.83 28.39
C TRP A 222 4.18 -17.04 27.03
N THR A 223 5.51 -16.99 27.01
CA THR A 223 6.32 -17.24 25.81
C THR A 223 7.16 -18.48 26.00
N VAL A 224 7.03 -19.42 25.06
CA VAL A 224 7.66 -20.73 25.10
C VAL A 224 9.02 -20.67 24.41
N PHE A 225 10.05 -21.15 25.12
CA PHE A 225 11.41 -21.28 24.59
C PHE A 225 11.90 -22.73 24.67
N PRO A 226 12.61 -23.23 23.63
CA PRO A 226 12.73 -22.60 22.31
C PRO A 226 11.34 -22.47 21.64
N PRO A 227 11.15 -21.53 20.70
CA PRO A 227 9.97 -21.55 19.83
C PRO A 227 9.87 -22.91 19.12
N ILE A 228 8.65 -23.38 18.93
CA ILE A 228 8.37 -24.64 18.24
C ILE A 228 8.14 -24.44 16.76
N ALA A 229 7.86 -23.21 16.32
CA ALA A 229 7.48 -22.90 14.95
C ALA A 229 8.17 -21.65 14.42
N SER A 230 8.35 -21.59 13.10
CA SER A 230 8.71 -20.38 12.35
C SER A 230 7.87 -20.27 11.08
N GLU A 231 7.75 -19.07 10.52
CA GLU A 231 7.12 -18.82 9.20
C GLU A 231 8.14 -18.96 8.06
N LEU A 232 7.78 -19.68 7.00
CA LEU A 232 8.63 -19.91 5.84
C LEU A 232 8.80 -18.63 4.99
N SER A 233 7.73 -17.86 4.81
CA SER A 233 7.77 -16.69 3.93
C SER A 233 8.72 -15.59 4.43
N TRP A 234 8.76 -15.31 5.73
CA TRP A 234 9.71 -14.36 6.32
C TRP A 234 11.10 -14.96 6.54
N SER A 235 11.19 -16.21 6.94
CA SER A 235 12.45 -16.77 7.44
C SER A 235 13.45 -17.08 6.34
N ASP A 236 13.00 -17.73 5.26
CA ASP A 236 13.88 -18.14 4.15
C ASP A 236 13.29 -17.88 2.76
N GLY A 237 12.02 -17.47 2.67
CA GLY A 237 11.39 -17.12 1.39
C GLY A 237 11.05 -18.36 0.54
N SER A 238 11.07 -19.56 1.12
CA SER A 238 10.69 -20.79 0.42
C SER A 238 9.22 -20.83 0.00
N VAL A 239 8.38 -20.07 0.68
CA VAL A 239 6.98 -19.83 0.33
C VAL A 239 6.78 -18.34 0.07
N ASP A 240 6.04 -17.98 -0.98
CA ASP A 240 5.72 -16.59 -1.27
C ASP A 240 4.78 -15.99 -0.21
N SER A 241 4.96 -14.71 0.15
CA SER A 241 4.13 -14.05 1.17
C SER A 241 2.84 -13.48 0.58
N GLN A 242 1.73 -13.76 1.25
CA GLN A 242 0.39 -13.28 0.86
C GLN A 242 0.03 -11.90 1.43
N ILE A 243 0.87 -11.32 2.30
CA ILE A 243 0.63 -9.99 2.87
C ILE A 243 1.36 -8.91 2.06
N HIS A 244 2.66 -9.09 1.86
CA HIS A 244 3.45 -8.22 0.99
C HIS A 244 4.65 -9.00 0.43
N PRO A 245 5.09 -8.71 -0.80
CA PRO A 245 6.24 -9.38 -1.38
C PRO A 245 7.51 -9.08 -0.55
N LYS A 246 8.37 -10.09 -0.38
CA LYS A 246 9.58 -10.03 0.46
C LYS A 246 10.85 -10.22 -0.36
N LYS A 247 11.93 -9.52 -0.01
CA LYS A 247 13.22 -9.58 -0.74
C LYS A 247 13.92 -10.94 -0.64
N ASN A 248 13.79 -11.63 0.49
CA ASN A 248 14.35 -12.97 0.70
C ASN A 248 13.79 -14.02 -0.30
N ARG A 249 12.55 -13.87 -0.78
CA ARG A 249 11.97 -14.71 -1.83
C ARG A 249 12.78 -14.63 -3.14
N LEU A 250 13.28 -13.45 -3.51
CA LEU A 250 14.16 -13.33 -4.69
C LEU A 250 15.42 -14.18 -4.53
N ALA A 251 16.06 -14.13 -3.35
CA ALA A 251 17.24 -14.95 -3.07
C ALA A 251 16.92 -16.45 -3.14
N PHE A 252 15.77 -16.88 -2.63
CA PHE A 252 15.31 -18.26 -2.75
C PHE A 252 15.09 -18.67 -4.21
N LEU A 253 14.34 -17.87 -4.98
CA LEU A 253 14.02 -18.16 -6.39
C LEU A 253 15.28 -18.24 -7.25
N ALA A 254 16.23 -17.33 -7.04
CA ALA A 254 17.53 -17.33 -7.72
C ALA A 254 18.34 -18.59 -7.38
N ALA A 255 18.42 -18.97 -6.10
CA ALA A 255 19.13 -20.17 -5.66
C ALA A 255 18.54 -21.48 -6.22
N HIS A 256 17.27 -21.48 -6.64
CA HIS A 256 16.57 -22.63 -7.20
C HIS A 256 16.33 -22.52 -8.72
N ASN A 257 16.96 -21.56 -9.41
CA ASN A 257 16.83 -21.34 -10.85
C ASN A 257 15.37 -21.13 -11.34
N ARG A 258 14.51 -20.51 -10.54
CA ARG A 258 13.10 -20.19 -10.88
C ARG A 258 13.01 -18.80 -11.53
N VAL A 259 13.47 -18.67 -12.77
CA VAL A 259 13.68 -17.38 -13.47
C VAL A 259 12.39 -16.60 -13.70
N ASP A 260 11.33 -17.26 -14.16
CA ASP A 260 10.06 -16.59 -14.49
C ASP A 260 9.40 -16.02 -13.23
N GLU A 261 9.31 -16.82 -12.17
CA GLU A 261 8.80 -16.37 -10.87
C GLU A 261 9.67 -15.28 -10.23
N HIS A 262 10.99 -15.34 -10.43
CA HIS A 262 11.87 -14.29 -9.94
C HIS A 262 11.51 -12.95 -10.59
N THR A 263 11.28 -12.94 -11.90
CA THR A 263 10.91 -11.75 -12.66
C THR A 263 9.55 -11.21 -12.22
N GLU A 264 8.55 -12.08 -12.06
CA GLU A 264 7.23 -11.70 -11.59
C GLU A 264 7.27 -11.14 -10.16
N HIS A 265 8.02 -11.79 -9.26
CA HIS A 265 8.16 -11.35 -7.87
C HIS A 265 8.91 -10.02 -7.76
N GLU A 266 9.90 -9.78 -8.62
CA GLU A 266 10.60 -8.51 -8.70
C GLU A 266 9.64 -7.39 -9.13
N GLN A 267 8.78 -7.63 -10.13
CA GLN A 267 7.76 -6.67 -10.54
C GLN A 267 6.76 -6.39 -9.40
N ARG A 268 6.31 -7.42 -8.68
CA ARG A 268 5.45 -7.26 -7.50
C ARG A 268 6.12 -6.43 -6.41
N LEU A 269 7.41 -6.65 -6.12
CA LEU A 269 8.18 -5.83 -5.18
C LEU A 269 8.24 -4.37 -5.61
N ARG A 270 8.44 -4.10 -6.91
CA ARG A 270 8.46 -2.73 -7.44
C ARG A 270 7.09 -2.08 -7.30
N ARG A 271 6.02 -2.77 -7.67
CA ARG A 271 4.64 -2.25 -7.57
C ARG A 271 4.14 -2.12 -6.14
N HIS A 272 4.80 -2.74 -5.15
CA HIS A 272 4.31 -2.72 -3.79
C HIS A 272 4.59 -1.38 -3.09
N VAL A 273 3.55 -0.78 -2.51
CA VAL A 273 3.64 0.43 -1.68
C VAL A 273 3.36 0.06 -0.23
N GLN A 274 4.39 0.07 0.60
CA GLN A 274 4.29 -0.09 2.07
C GLN A 274 4.66 1.19 2.83
N ARG A 275 5.23 2.16 2.12
CA ARG A 275 5.61 3.47 2.67
C ARG A 275 4.95 4.56 1.85
N MET A 276 4.26 5.46 2.53
CA MET A 276 3.79 6.71 1.97
C MET A 276 4.64 7.88 2.47
N PHE A 277 4.87 8.85 1.61
CA PHE A 277 5.50 10.12 1.93
C PHE A 277 4.40 11.17 2.10
N SER A 278 4.53 12.05 3.08
CA SER A 278 3.61 13.17 3.24
C SER A 278 4.33 14.44 2.79
N ARG A 279 3.76 15.14 1.81
CA ARG A 279 4.23 16.45 1.37
C ARG A 279 3.09 17.46 1.42
N PRO A 280 3.31 18.70 1.85
CA PRO A 280 2.24 19.68 1.88
C PRO A 280 1.59 19.94 0.51
N ILE A 281 2.39 20.05 -0.55
CA ILE A 281 1.94 20.50 -1.87
C ILE A 281 2.23 19.45 -2.94
N LEU A 282 1.27 19.24 -3.83
CA LEU A 282 1.44 18.54 -5.09
C LEU A 282 1.00 19.45 -6.24
N CYS A 283 1.89 19.75 -7.17
CA CYS A 283 1.59 20.48 -8.40
C CYS A 283 1.55 19.51 -9.58
N VAL A 284 0.46 19.52 -10.35
CA VAL A 284 0.29 18.64 -11.51
C VAL A 284 -0.25 19.42 -12.69
N GLY A 285 0.07 18.97 -13.89
CA GLY A 285 -0.39 19.55 -15.14
C GLY A 285 -0.13 18.61 -16.29
N HIS A 286 -0.40 19.06 -17.51
CA HIS A 286 0.10 18.40 -18.71
C HIS A 286 1.61 18.70 -18.87
N PRO A 287 2.46 17.81 -19.43
CA PRO A 287 3.93 18.00 -19.53
C PRO A 287 4.39 19.28 -20.25
N ARG A 288 3.49 19.98 -20.94
CA ARG A 288 3.75 21.24 -21.67
C ARG A 288 2.99 22.44 -21.11
N THR A 289 2.47 22.33 -19.88
CA THR A 289 1.66 23.35 -19.18
C THR A 289 2.32 23.89 -17.92
N GLY A 290 3.66 23.85 -17.85
CA GLY A 290 4.42 24.64 -16.89
C GLY A 290 4.66 24.02 -15.51
N THR A 291 4.72 22.69 -15.38
CA THR A 291 5.11 22.03 -14.11
C THR A 291 6.50 22.46 -13.62
N GLY A 292 7.46 22.67 -14.54
CA GLY A 292 8.76 23.23 -14.17
C GLY A 292 8.69 24.71 -13.75
N TYR A 293 7.82 25.49 -14.41
CA TYR A 293 7.63 26.90 -14.10
C TYR A 293 7.02 27.10 -12.71
N VAL A 294 5.97 26.34 -12.35
CA VAL A 294 5.38 26.42 -11.01
C VAL A 294 6.34 25.97 -9.92
N ALA A 295 7.18 24.95 -10.18
CA ALA A 295 8.21 24.53 -9.22
C ALA A 295 9.23 25.66 -8.97
N GLU A 296 9.71 26.30 -10.03
CA GLU A 296 10.65 27.42 -9.93
C GLU A 296 10.02 28.64 -9.24
N LEU A 297 8.77 28.97 -9.57
CA LEU A 297 8.02 30.05 -8.92
C LEU A 297 7.91 29.82 -7.42
N CYS A 298 7.46 28.64 -7.00
CA CYS A 298 7.37 28.28 -5.58
C CYS A 298 8.75 28.29 -4.90
N THR A 299 9.79 27.80 -5.59
CA THR A 299 11.17 27.79 -5.08
C THR A 299 11.71 29.19 -4.82
N LYS A 300 11.57 30.07 -5.80
CA LYS A 300 11.96 31.49 -5.67
C LYS A 300 11.13 32.22 -4.62
N SER A 301 9.94 31.72 -4.31
CA SER A 301 9.07 32.26 -3.25
C SER A 301 9.39 31.69 -1.87
N GLY A 302 10.37 30.80 -1.73
CA GLY A 302 10.85 30.29 -0.43
C GLY A 302 10.45 28.85 -0.09
N LEU A 303 9.75 28.13 -0.98
CA LEU A 303 9.35 26.74 -0.75
C LEU A 303 10.33 25.74 -1.38
N ASP A 304 10.50 24.58 -0.78
CA ASP A 304 11.25 23.47 -1.38
C ASP A 304 10.32 22.55 -2.18
N ILE A 305 10.07 22.89 -3.45
CA ILE A 305 9.27 22.07 -4.38
C ILE A 305 10.15 21.55 -5.51
N GLY A 306 10.35 20.23 -5.55
CA GLY A 306 11.11 19.57 -6.62
C GLY A 306 10.31 19.43 -7.92
N HIS A 307 10.96 19.63 -9.07
CA HIS A 307 10.37 19.31 -10.39
C HIS A 307 10.74 17.89 -10.80
N GLU A 308 9.74 17.00 -10.86
CA GLU A 308 9.93 15.55 -11.10
C GLU A 308 10.85 14.85 -10.08
N THR A 309 11.09 15.52 -8.95
CA THR A 309 11.90 15.07 -7.81
C THR A 309 11.25 15.55 -6.51
N ASP A 310 11.65 14.98 -5.39
CA ASP A 310 11.22 15.34 -4.04
C ASP A 310 11.78 16.69 -3.59
N GLY A 311 10.92 17.51 -2.99
CA GLY A 311 11.29 18.66 -2.17
C GLY A 311 10.55 18.57 -0.82
N ALA A 312 11.06 19.22 0.22
CA ALA A 312 10.48 19.15 1.57
C ALA A 312 9.03 19.65 1.63
N ASP A 313 8.67 20.65 0.82
CA ASP A 313 7.34 21.24 0.76
C ASP A 313 6.44 20.62 -0.31
N GLY A 314 7.02 19.97 -1.33
CA GLY A 314 6.20 19.39 -2.39
C GLY A 314 6.94 18.82 -3.59
N ILE A 315 6.11 18.32 -4.51
CA ILE A 315 6.54 17.82 -5.82
C ILE A 315 5.69 18.51 -6.89
N SER A 316 6.34 18.93 -7.97
CA SER A 316 5.68 19.33 -9.21
C SER A 316 6.00 18.34 -10.30
N SER A 317 5.00 17.57 -10.75
CA SER A 317 5.20 16.56 -11.77
C SER A 317 3.92 16.27 -12.53
N TRP A 318 4.00 16.31 -13.86
CA TRP A 318 2.86 15.99 -14.70
C TRP A 318 2.48 14.50 -14.62
N MET A 319 3.42 13.62 -14.29
CA MET A 319 3.20 12.17 -14.17
C MET A 319 2.32 11.83 -12.96
N PHE A 320 2.28 12.72 -11.95
CA PHE A 320 1.42 12.59 -10.78
C PHE A 320 -0.03 12.95 -11.06
N ALA A 321 -0.41 13.26 -12.29
CA ALA A 321 -1.81 13.40 -12.65
C ALA A 321 -2.59 12.07 -12.55
N VAL A 322 -1.90 10.91 -12.52
CA VAL A 322 -2.51 9.57 -12.52
C VAL A 322 -1.80 8.61 -11.56
N ASP A 323 -2.48 7.51 -11.19
CA ASP A 323 -1.92 6.46 -10.33
C ASP A 323 -1.14 5.41 -11.14
N ALA A 324 0.02 5.79 -11.64
CA ALA A 324 0.94 4.87 -12.32
C ALA A 324 1.78 4.04 -11.33
N ASP A 325 2.06 2.79 -11.69
CA ASP A 325 3.00 1.92 -10.94
C ASP A 325 4.42 2.50 -10.93
N GLU A 326 4.85 3.06 -12.06
CA GLU A 326 6.16 3.64 -12.26
C GLU A 326 6.09 4.82 -13.23
N ASN A 327 6.59 5.96 -12.77
CA ASN A 327 6.66 7.19 -13.53
C ASN A 327 7.90 7.19 -14.45
N PRO A 328 7.74 7.41 -15.77
CA PRO A 328 8.82 7.27 -16.76
C PRO A 328 10.02 8.23 -16.60
N TRP A 329 9.86 9.34 -15.88
CA TRP A 329 10.92 10.32 -15.59
C TRP A 329 11.11 10.59 -14.10
N ALA A 330 10.79 9.62 -13.23
CA ALA A 330 11.07 9.77 -11.81
C ALA A 330 12.58 9.95 -11.54
N LEU A 331 12.96 11.05 -10.88
CA LEU A 331 14.37 11.33 -10.56
C LEU A 331 14.81 10.74 -9.21
N ASP A 332 13.86 10.27 -8.40
CA ASP A 332 14.11 9.67 -7.09
C ASP A 332 12.99 8.66 -6.68
N PRO A 333 13.15 7.93 -5.55
CA PRO A 333 12.17 6.94 -5.11
C PRO A 333 10.77 7.48 -4.74
N ILE A 334 10.64 8.77 -4.40
CA ILE A 334 9.37 9.41 -4.03
C ILE A 334 8.63 9.84 -5.29
N ALA A 335 9.36 10.41 -6.27
CA ALA A 335 8.85 10.77 -7.58
C ALA A 335 8.40 9.56 -8.43
N ARG A 336 8.71 8.34 -7.98
CA ARG A 336 8.45 7.08 -8.68
C ARG A 336 6.98 6.77 -8.92
N THR A 337 6.10 7.05 -7.96
CA THR A 337 4.67 6.75 -8.08
C THR A 337 3.85 7.65 -7.17
N ARG A 338 2.74 8.17 -7.70
CA ARG A 338 1.79 8.96 -6.93
C ARG A 338 1.20 8.19 -5.75
N ARG A 339 1.00 6.88 -5.91
CA ARG A 339 0.38 6.01 -4.89
C ARG A 339 1.16 5.94 -3.58
N ALA A 340 2.44 6.32 -3.61
CA ALA A 340 3.31 6.43 -2.44
C ALA A 340 3.36 7.85 -1.86
N LEU A 341 2.52 8.78 -2.32
CA LEU A 341 2.49 10.16 -1.86
C LEU A 341 1.12 10.51 -1.30
N HIS A 342 1.12 11.18 -0.16
CA HIS A 342 -0.01 11.91 0.37
C HIS A 342 0.29 13.40 0.31
N TRP A 343 -0.69 14.20 -0.08
CA TRP A 343 -0.59 15.66 -0.09
C TRP A 343 -1.76 16.35 0.60
N ARG A 344 -1.55 17.60 1.02
CA ARG A 344 -2.62 18.44 1.59
C ARG A 344 -3.27 19.31 0.53
N ILE A 345 -2.47 19.90 -0.35
CA ILE A 345 -2.89 20.85 -1.38
C ILE A 345 -2.51 20.32 -2.76
N LEU A 346 -3.49 20.27 -3.66
CA LEU A 346 -3.33 19.94 -5.06
C LEU A 346 -3.47 21.21 -5.91
N ILE A 347 -2.41 21.56 -6.62
CA ILE A 347 -2.41 22.68 -7.57
C ILE A 347 -2.40 22.12 -8.99
N GLN A 348 -3.41 22.50 -9.78
CA GLN A 348 -3.46 22.19 -11.20
C GLN A 348 -2.85 23.33 -12.01
N THR A 349 -1.86 23.04 -12.85
CA THR A 349 -1.37 24.01 -13.84
C THR A 349 -2.12 23.87 -15.16
N VAL A 350 -2.49 25.01 -15.73
CA VAL A 350 -3.16 25.12 -17.05
C VAL A 350 -2.47 26.19 -17.89
N ARG A 351 -2.66 26.12 -19.21
CA ARG A 351 -1.96 26.99 -20.17
C ARG A 351 -2.88 27.35 -21.32
N ASP A 352 -2.72 28.54 -21.90
CA ASP A 352 -3.44 28.96 -23.09
C ASP A 352 -3.25 27.94 -24.24
N PRO A 353 -4.34 27.34 -24.78
CA PRO A 353 -4.26 26.40 -25.90
C PRO A 353 -3.50 26.94 -27.12
N ALA A 354 -3.57 28.24 -27.41
CA ALA A 354 -2.87 28.84 -28.54
C ALA A 354 -1.34 28.67 -28.45
N THR A 355 -0.79 28.63 -27.24
CA THR A 355 0.65 28.42 -27.00
C THR A 355 0.99 26.99 -26.58
N ALA A 356 0.04 26.29 -25.96
CA ALA A 356 0.21 24.91 -25.52
C ALA A 356 0.19 23.93 -26.70
N ILE A 357 -0.79 24.02 -27.59
CA ILE A 357 -1.00 23.03 -28.67
C ILE A 357 0.21 22.86 -29.58
N PRO A 358 0.85 23.92 -30.11
CA PRO A 358 2.11 23.79 -30.85
C PRO A 358 3.20 23.05 -30.07
N SER A 359 3.30 23.31 -28.76
CA SER A 359 4.29 22.66 -27.89
C SER A 359 3.97 21.19 -27.64
N ILE A 360 2.70 20.81 -27.67
CA ILE A 360 2.22 19.43 -27.46
C ILE A 360 2.37 18.61 -28.74
N MET A 361 2.07 19.17 -29.91
CA MET A 361 2.33 18.52 -31.20
C MET A 361 3.80 18.10 -31.32
N ARG A 362 4.72 19.03 -30.99
CA ARG A 362 6.17 18.75 -30.94
C ARG A 362 6.53 17.65 -29.94
N GLU A 363 5.88 17.64 -28.77
CA GLU A 363 6.11 16.61 -27.74
C GLU A 363 5.58 15.24 -28.18
N ASN A 364 4.42 15.17 -28.84
CA ASN A 364 3.85 13.93 -29.38
C ASN A 364 4.82 13.26 -30.36
N GLU A 365 5.43 14.05 -31.25
CA GLU A 365 6.34 13.55 -32.28
C GLU A 365 7.71 13.14 -31.72
N HIS A 366 8.29 13.96 -30.83
CA HIS A 366 9.69 13.81 -30.43
C HIS A 366 9.90 13.18 -29.04
N ALA A 367 8.82 12.92 -28.28
CA ALA A 367 8.86 12.22 -27.01
C ALA A 367 7.84 11.06 -26.98
N PRO A 368 8.09 9.96 -27.71
CA PRO A 368 7.14 8.85 -27.86
C PRO A 368 6.78 8.18 -26.51
N ALA A 369 7.70 8.13 -25.55
CA ALA A 369 7.39 7.63 -24.21
C ALA A 369 6.36 8.52 -23.49
N SER A 370 6.41 9.85 -23.71
CA SER A 370 5.53 10.82 -23.05
C SER A 370 4.15 10.77 -23.68
N TYR A 371 4.11 10.59 -25.01
CA TYR A 371 2.89 10.32 -25.74
C TYR A 371 2.22 9.01 -25.30
N SER A 372 2.95 7.88 -25.29
CA SER A 372 2.39 6.58 -24.87
C SER A 372 1.84 6.64 -23.46
N PHE A 373 2.60 7.17 -22.51
CA PHE A 373 2.15 7.28 -21.12
C PHE A 373 0.84 8.08 -21.01
N ARG A 374 0.76 9.25 -21.66
CA ARG A 374 -0.47 10.04 -21.68
C ARG A 374 -1.63 9.31 -22.36
N ARG A 375 -1.41 8.72 -23.54
CA ARG A 375 -2.44 8.00 -24.30
C ARG A 375 -3.02 6.85 -23.49
N ASP A 376 -2.16 6.01 -22.93
CA ASP A 376 -2.57 4.79 -22.24
C ASP A 376 -3.38 5.14 -20.98
N HIS A 377 -2.96 6.16 -20.23
CA HIS A 377 -3.71 6.65 -19.07
C HIS A 377 -4.99 7.41 -19.43
N ILE A 378 -4.98 8.27 -20.46
CA ILE A 378 -6.20 8.93 -20.94
C ILE A 378 -7.24 7.89 -21.37
N LYS A 379 -6.83 6.86 -22.10
CA LYS A 379 -7.71 5.77 -22.50
C LYS A 379 -8.28 5.02 -21.31
N SER A 380 -7.46 4.75 -20.29
CA SER A 380 -7.90 4.08 -19.07
C SER A 380 -8.92 4.91 -18.26
N GLU A 381 -8.66 6.21 -18.10
CA GLU A 381 -9.47 7.10 -17.26
C GLU A 381 -10.74 7.59 -17.97
N THR A 382 -10.68 7.82 -19.29
CA THR A 382 -11.78 8.47 -20.04
C THR A 382 -12.40 7.60 -21.12
N GLY A 383 -11.82 6.43 -21.42
CA GLY A 383 -12.25 5.55 -22.51
C GLY A 383 -11.94 6.06 -23.93
N ILE A 384 -11.20 7.16 -24.08
CA ILE A 384 -10.88 7.77 -25.39
C ILE A 384 -9.43 7.47 -25.73
N ASP A 385 -9.17 6.92 -26.92
CA ASP A 385 -7.81 6.74 -27.42
C ASP A 385 -7.36 8.01 -28.18
N LEU A 386 -6.15 8.50 -27.90
CA LEU A 386 -5.61 9.64 -28.66
C LEU A 386 -5.35 9.26 -30.12
N ASP A 387 -5.09 7.99 -30.41
CA ASP A 387 -4.80 7.57 -31.79
C ASP A 387 -6.07 7.55 -32.69
N ASP A 388 -7.27 7.68 -32.11
CA ASP A 388 -8.55 7.80 -32.85
C ASP A 388 -8.72 9.16 -33.54
N PHE A 389 -7.89 10.15 -33.21
CA PHE A 389 -7.90 11.46 -33.86
C PHE A 389 -7.00 11.49 -35.09
N ASN A 390 -7.48 12.15 -36.16
CA ASN A 390 -6.91 12.04 -37.50
C ASN A 390 -5.71 12.97 -37.72
N THR A 391 -5.61 14.06 -36.96
CA THR A 391 -4.55 15.05 -37.11
C THR A 391 -3.78 15.27 -35.81
N GLU A 392 -2.50 15.63 -35.91
CA GLU A 392 -1.68 15.94 -34.74
C GLU A 392 -2.22 17.12 -33.91
N ALA A 393 -2.88 18.08 -34.55
CA ALA A 393 -3.55 19.17 -33.84
C ALA A 393 -4.73 18.65 -33.00
N GLU A 394 -5.58 17.78 -33.55
CA GLU A 394 -6.68 17.16 -32.81
C GLU A 394 -6.16 16.30 -31.64
N ARG A 395 -5.11 15.50 -31.87
CA ARG A 395 -4.44 14.70 -30.83
C ARG A 395 -3.90 15.57 -29.71
N ALA A 396 -3.24 16.67 -30.05
CA ALA A 396 -2.72 17.62 -29.07
C ALA A 396 -3.83 18.28 -28.25
N ILE A 397 -4.95 18.64 -28.89
CA ILE A 397 -6.13 19.22 -28.21
C ILE A 397 -6.75 18.21 -27.26
N ALA A 398 -7.04 17.00 -27.75
CA ALA A 398 -7.59 15.93 -26.94
C ALA A 398 -6.66 15.63 -25.75
N SER A 399 -5.35 15.52 -25.99
CA SER A 399 -4.40 15.28 -24.92
C SER A 399 -4.34 16.40 -23.88
N LEU A 400 -4.40 17.67 -24.27
CA LEU A 400 -4.41 18.79 -23.32
C LEU A 400 -5.68 18.76 -22.46
N CYS A 401 -6.83 18.62 -23.11
CA CYS A 401 -8.14 18.78 -22.47
C CYS A 401 -8.47 17.58 -21.58
N LEU A 402 -8.24 16.35 -22.06
CA LEU A 402 -8.54 15.13 -21.31
C LEU A 402 -7.58 14.97 -20.12
N TRP A 403 -6.30 15.31 -20.27
CA TRP A 403 -5.36 15.31 -19.14
C TRP A 403 -5.75 16.33 -18.06
N ALA A 404 -6.17 17.53 -18.48
CA ALA A 404 -6.67 18.53 -17.55
C ALA A 404 -8.01 18.13 -16.89
N GLN A 405 -8.85 17.37 -17.59
CA GLN A 405 -10.06 16.79 -17.02
C GLN A 405 -9.72 15.76 -15.93
N ILE A 406 -8.79 14.83 -16.18
CA ILE A 406 -8.34 13.83 -15.21
C ILE A 406 -7.89 14.51 -13.91
N ILE A 407 -7.10 15.57 -14.02
CA ILE A 407 -6.65 16.34 -12.84
C ILE A 407 -7.84 17.03 -12.15
N ARG A 408 -8.72 17.66 -12.91
CA ARG A 408 -9.88 18.39 -12.38
C ARG A 408 -10.84 17.48 -11.59
N GLU A 409 -11.03 16.25 -12.04
CA GLU A 409 -11.88 15.27 -11.36
C GLU A 409 -11.35 14.90 -9.95
N GLN A 410 -10.07 15.18 -9.71
CA GLN A 410 -9.42 15.04 -8.39
C GLN A 410 -9.61 16.28 -7.50
N LYS A 411 -10.34 17.29 -7.98
CA LYS A 411 -10.72 18.52 -7.25
C LYS A 411 -9.51 19.29 -6.72
N PRO A 412 -8.68 19.86 -7.61
CA PRO A 412 -7.56 20.69 -7.19
C PRO A 412 -8.03 21.86 -6.32
N ASP A 413 -7.25 22.18 -5.29
CA ASP A 413 -7.51 23.29 -4.37
C ASP A 413 -7.26 24.65 -5.04
N PHE A 414 -6.39 24.67 -6.05
CA PHE A 414 -6.10 25.86 -6.85
C PHE A 414 -5.79 25.50 -8.30
N VAL A 415 -6.27 26.34 -9.22
CA VAL A 415 -5.95 26.24 -10.65
C VAL A 415 -5.07 27.42 -11.02
N PHE A 416 -3.86 27.13 -11.50
CA PHE A 416 -2.83 28.08 -11.82
C PHE A 416 -2.70 28.24 -13.34
N ARG A 417 -3.18 29.37 -13.88
CA ARG A 417 -2.88 29.78 -15.27
C ARG A 417 -1.48 30.37 -15.30
N ILE A 418 -0.57 29.66 -15.95
CA ILE A 418 0.86 29.98 -15.88
C ILE A 418 1.21 31.37 -16.44
N GLU A 419 0.34 31.94 -17.28
CA GLU A 419 0.50 33.26 -17.88
C GLU A 419 0.00 34.41 -17.02
N HIS A 420 -0.87 34.15 -16.02
CA HIS A 420 -1.69 35.19 -15.40
C HIS A 420 -1.72 35.14 -13.87
N ASP A 421 -1.56 33.96 -13.28
CA ASP A 421 -1.97 33.75 -11.89
C ASP A 421 -0.78 33.66 -10.92
N SER A 422 0.41 34.15 -11.28
CA SER A 422 1.61 34.01 -10.43
C SER A 422 1.42 34.67 -9.07
N GLU A 423 0.93 35.91 -9.03
CA GLU A 423 0.61 36.61 -7.78
C GLU A 423 -0.51 35.89 -7.00
N ALA A 424 -1.56 35.45 -7.70
CA ALA A 424 -2.69 34.74 -7.08
C ALA A 424 -2.29 33.39 -6.47
N LEU A 425 -1.34 32.68 -7.07
CA LEU A 425 -0.79 31.44 -6.50
C LEU A 425 -0.02 31.73 -5.21
N ILE A 426 0.82 32.76 -5.20
CA ILE A 426 1.59 33.12 -4.00
C ILE A 426 0.66 33.59 -2.88
N ASP A 427 -0.37 34.38 -3.20
CA ASP A 427 -1.41 34.76 -2.24
C ASP A 427 -2.15 33.53 -1.69
N PHE A 428 -2.55 32.59 -2.55
CA PHE A 428 -3.17 31.34 -2.13
C PHE A 428 -2.27 30.51 -1.19
N LEU A 429 -0.98 30.38 -1.51
CA LEU A 429 -0.02 29.64 -0.67
C LEU A 429 0.17 30.34 0.68
N HIS A 430 0.32 31.66 0.69
CA HIS A 430 0.38 32.46 1.91
C HIS A 430 -0.87 32.25 2.78
N ASP A 431 -2.06 32.37 2.18
CA ASP A 431 -3.34 32.27 2.89
C ASP A 431 -3.64 30.85 3.39
N THR A 432 -3.01 29.84 2.78
CA THR A 432 -3.06 28.43 3.24
C THR A 432 -1.98 28.08 4.26
N GLY A 433 -1.22 29.09 4.73
CA GLY A 433 -0.32 29.03 5.87
C GLY A 433 1.15 28.71 5.53
N PHE A 434 1.57 28.85 4.28
CA PHE A 434 2.97 28.70 3.89
C PHE A 434 3.73 30.02 4.03
N ASP A 435 5.00 29.93 4.44
CA ASP A 435 5.90 31.07 4.49
C ASP A 435 6.45 31.32 3.07
N VAL A 436 5.83 32.26 2.36
CA VAL A 436 6.19 32.62 0.98
C VAL A 436 6.50 34.11 0.86
N HIS A 437 7.51 34.43 0.05
CA HIS A 437 7.90 35.80 -0.26
C HIS A 437 7.05 36.35 -1.41
N LYS A 438 6.48 37.55 -1.24
CA LYS A 438 5.65 38.24 -2.25
C LYS A 438 6.43 39.16 -3.18
N GLU A 439 7.76 39.04 -3.22
CA GLU A 439 8.57 39.89 -4.09
C GLU A 439 8.24 39.60 -5.56
N LYS A 440 8.32 40.61 -6.42
CA LYS A 440 8.05 40.46 -7.84
C LYS A 440 9.16 39.61 -8.46
N LEU A 441 8.84 38.35 -8.74
CA LEU A 441 9.79 37.41 -9.31
C LEU A 441 9.88 37.59 -10.82
N ASP A 442 11.09 37.87 -11.32
CA ASP A 442 11.38 37.78 -12.74
C ASP A 442 11.56 36.30 -13.11
N LEU A 443 10.59 35.75 -13.83
CA LEU A 443 10.57 34.35 -14.24
C LEU A 443 10.65 34.26 -15.75
N GLU A 444 11.79 33.75 -16.23
CA GLU A 444 11.93 33.35 -17.62
C GLU A 444 11.09 32.09 -17.92
N PRO A 445 10.59 31.93 -19.15
CA PRO A 445 9.87 30.72 -19.54
C PRO A 445 10.73 29.45 -19.40
N VAL A 446 10.37 28.58 -18.45
CA VAL A 446 11.04 27.29 -18.25
C VAL A 446 10.68 26.31 -19.37
N ASN A 447 11.68 25.68 -19.99
CA ASN A 447 11.52 24.67 -21.04
C ASN A 447 10.84 25.16 -22.35
N ALA A 448 10.93 26.46 -22.67
CA ALA A 448 10.45 27.00 -23.95
C ALA A 448 11.14 26.34 -25.16
N GLU A 449 12.47 26.17 -25.07
CA GLU A 449 13.35 25.61 -26.10
C GLU A 449 13.89 24.22 -25.68
N LYS A 450 13.01 23.37 -25.10
CA LYS A 450 13.34 22.00 -24.66
C LYS A 450 14.06 21.23 -25.79
N LEU A 451 15.20 20.62 -25.44
CA LEU A 451 15.95 19.71 -26.31
C LEU A 451 15.34 18.30 -26.25
N TYR A 452 15.18 17.67 -27.41
CA TYR A 452 14.76 16.28 -27.54
C TYR A 452 15.97 15.47 -28.00
N LYS A 453 16.50 14.60 -27.12
CA LYS A 453 17.76 13.87 -27.35
C LYS A 453 18.92 14.79 -27.78
N GLY A 454 19.00 15.98 -27.18
CA GLY A 454 20.03 16.99 -27.48
C GLY A 454 19.75 17.89 -28.69
N VAL A 455 18.63 17.72 -29.38
CA VAL A 455 18.28 18.49 -30.59
C VAL A 455 17.11 19.44 -30.33
N HIS A 456 17.21 20.67 -30.85
CA HIS A 456 16.10 21.62 -30.85
C HIS A 456 15.24 21.46 -32.10
N TYR A 457 13.92 21.39 -31.92
CA TYR A 457 12.94 21.32 -33.00
C TYR A 457 12.01 22.54 -32.95
N GLU A 458 11.78 23.18 -34.09
CA GLU A 458 10.89 24.33 -34.18
C GLU A 458 9.45 23.95 -33.81
N LYS A 459 8.70 24.89 -33.22
CA LYS A 459 7.29 24.67 -32.91
C LYS A 459 6.48 24.76 -34.21
N PRO A 460 5.58 23.79 -34.48
CA PRO A 460 4.66 23.90 -35.60
C PRO A 460 3.85 25.20 -35.50
N LYS A 461 3.67 25.90 -36.63
CA LYS A 461 2.72 27.02 -36.70
C LYS A 461 1.33 26.46 -36.93
N VAL A 462 0.38 26.78 -36.05
CA VAL A 462 -1.04 26.42 -36.22
C VAL A 462 -1.76 27.68 -36.68
N ALA A 463 -2.15 27.73 -37.96
CA ALA A 463 -2.84 28.88 -38.52
C ALA A 463 -4.33 28.88 -38.14
N ASP A 464 -4.99 30.04 -38.24
CA ASP A 464 -6.44 30.16 -38.02
C ASP A 464 -7.27 29.18 -38.88
N THR A 465 -6.80 28.88 -40.08
CA THR A 465 -7.43 27.90 -40.98
C THR A 465 -7.32 26.46 -40.49
N ASP A 466 -6.34 26.14 -39.64
CA ASP A 466 -6.14 24.80 -39.10
C ASP A 466 -7.08 24.57 -37.91
N TRP A 467 -7.32 25.61 -37.11
CA TRP A 467 -8.33 25.59 -36.04
C TRP A 467 -9.76 25.37 -36.59
N GLY A 468 -10.06 25.84 -37.80
CA GLY A 468 -11.36 25.64 -38.46
C GLY A 468 -11.59 24.26 -39.07
N LYS A 469 -10.55 23.39 -39.12
CA LYS A 469 -10.64 22.02 -39.67
C LYS A 469 -10.77 20.95 -38.60
N ILE A 470 -10.76 21.34 -37.33
CA ILE A 470 -10.84 20.43 -36.20
C ILE A 470 -12.22 19.78 -36.16
N GLY A 471 -12.26 18.46 -35.99
CA GLY A 471 -13.48 17.68 -35.84
C GLY A 471 -14.34 18.12 -34.64
N PRO A 472 -15.61 17.69 -34.59
CA PRO A 472 -16.56 18.14 -33.58
C PRO A 472 -16.14 17.79 -32.14
N VAL A 473 -15.52 16.63 -31.93
CA VAL A 473 -15.12 16.16 -30.59
C VAL A 473 -13.98 17.01 -29.99
N PRO A 474 -12.79 17.16 -30.64
CA PRO A 474 -11.75 18.01 -30.08
C PRO A 474 -12.15 19.48 -29.99
N LYS A 475 -12.98 19.97 -30.92
CA LYS A 475 -13.53 21.32 -30.85
C LYS A 475 -14.36 21.53 -29.59
N LYS A 476 -15.24 20.59 -29.24
CA LYS A 476 -16.03 20.64 -28.00
C LYS A 476 -15.11 20.63 -26.76
N LEU A 477 -14.14 19.73 -26.72
CA LEU A 477 -13.16 19.66 -25.63
C LEU A 477 -12.41 20.99 -25.45
N LEU A 478 -11.96 21.60 -26.55
CA LEU A 478 -11.27 22.88 -26.54
C LEU A 478 -12.16 24.03 -26.03
N GLN A 479 -13.40 24.09 -26.51
CA GLN A 479 -14.37 25.10 -26.06
C GLN A 479 -14.67 24.98 -24.57
N GLU A 480 -14.84 23.76 -24.07
CA GLU A 480 -15.03 23.48 -22.63
C GLU A 480 -13.80 23.89 -21.83
N TYR A 481 -12.60 23.54 -22.28
CA TYR A 481 -11.34 23.93 -21.64
C TYR A 481 -11.19 25.45 -21.56
N CYS A 482 -11.35 26.16 -22.68
CA CYS A 482 -11.25 27.61 -22.74
C CYS A 482 -12.29 28.28 -21.85
N THR A 483 -13.55 27.83 -21.90
CA THR A 483 -14.63 28.39 -21.07
C THR A 483 -14.34 28.19 -19.59
N LEU A 484 -13.92 26.98 -19.20
CA LEU A 484 -13.69 26.63 -17.81
C LEU A 484 -12.51 27.40 -17.19
N TYR A 485 -11.41 27.53 -17.92
CA TYR A 485 -10.19 28.19 -17.44
C TYR A 485 -10.08 29.65 -17.85
N GLY A 486 -11.11 30.22 -18.48
CA GLY A 486 -11.16 31.63 -18.88
C GLY A 486 -10.14 32.02 -19.97
N TYR A 487 -9.82 31.10 -20.89
CA TYR A 487 -9.01 31.39 -22.06
C TYR A 487 -9.88 31.79 -23.26
N THR A 488 -9.29 32.57 -24.17
CA THR A 488 -9.96 32.87 -25.44
C THR A 488 -9.94 31.64 -26.34
N ILE A 489 -11.07 31.30 -26.96
CA ILE A 489 -11.13 30.23 -27.95
C ILE A 489 -10.41 30.72 -29.22
N PRO A 490 -9.47 29.95 -29.81
CA PRO A 490 -8.83 30.32 -31.06
C PRO A 490 -9.86 30.63 -32.16
N ALA A 491 -9.67 31.73 -32.90
CA ALA A 491 -10.68 32.30 -33.80
C ALA A 491 -11.22 31.33 -34.87
N GLY A 492 -10.39 30.39 -35.34
CA GLY A 492 -10.84 29.35 -36.27
C GLY A 492 -11.72 28.27 -35.64
N ALA A 493 -11.64 28.06 -34.33
CA ALA A 493 -12.41 27.04 -33.59
C ALA A 493 -13.75 27.57 -33.02
N THR A 494 -14.05 28.87 -33.17
CA THR A 494 -15.33 29.46 -32.75
C THR A 494 -16.47 29.29 -33.76
N LYS A 495 -16.14 29.12 -35.03
CA LYS A 495 -17.10 28.80 -36.12
C LYS A 495 -17.20 27.31 -36.22
#